data_AF-A0A4U7EZ57-F1
#
_entry.id   AF-A0A4U7EZ57-F1
#
_cell.length_a   1.000
_cell.length_b   1.000
_cell.length_c   1.000
_cell.angle_alpha   90.00
_cell.angle_beta   90.00
_cell.angle_gamma   90.00
#
_symmetry.space_group_name_H-M   'P 1'
#
loop_
_entity.id
_entity.type
_entity.pdbx_description
1 polymer ?
#
loop_
_entity_poly.entity_id
_entity_poly.type
_entity_poly.pdbx_seq_one_letter_code
_entity_poly.pdbx_strand_id
1 'polypeptide(L)'
;LAGEPASAALADSFSSRFSLFDDAGVGTADVLAAEFEGSDLDDRIATATVDAYRHYRDLHGDYVDEWVCTRGEMFDAVATAEQSLSAFSPELDVVILSGYHEFRPVERRLIERLVDELPMIALLPLHQDGRSGVDAVAEDALEVYEALDFETVELEPVDESGRAFGTITEALYRPDPDTVPSPDALRWRELPTPEREIRFVARELRTELANGRDPDDLAVVVPGTEAYSGYVEDTFDTFDIPHVTTAASQLNRTFTGSVVHDLLNLAEPDPRAEDLTSLLANPLVDVVDTDQANALTAAARRRDTVSVSPLLDDVDDEA
;
A
#
# COMPACT_ATOMS: atom_id res chain seq x y z
N LEU A 1 -12.31 -9.63 35.64
CA LEU A 1 -11.44 -9.94 34.49
C LEU A 1 -12.36 -10.20 33.31
N ALA A 2 -13.03 -9.14 32.85
CA ALA A 2 -13.85 -9.18 31.66
C ALA A 2 -12.89 -9.18 30.46
N GLY A 3 -13.09 -10.12 29.53
CA GLY A 3 -12.21 -10.32 28.39
C GLY A 3 -12.15 -9.08 27.51
N GLU A 4 -11.02 -8.39 27.54
CA GLU A 4 -10.51 -7.78 26.32
C GLU A 4 -10.32 -8.93 25.33
N PRO A 5 -11.00 -8.93 24.18
CA PRO A 5 -10.82 -9.98 23.23
C PRO A 5 -9.43 -9.75 22.61
N ALA A 6 -8.57 -10.76 22.67
CA ALA A 6 -7.25 -10.76 22.02
C ALA A 6 -7.38 -10.76 20.47
N SER A 7 -8.29 -9.96 19.88
CA SER A 7 -9.07 -10.42 18.73
C SER A 7 -8.88 -9.69 17.40
N ALA A 8 -8.49 -8.41 17.36
CA ALA A 8 -8.29 -7.72 16.07
C ALA A 8 -6.83 -7.88 15.58
N ALA A 9 -5.86 -7.40 16.36
CA ALA A 9 -4.45 -7.46 15.96
C ALA A 9 -3.94 -8.90 15.73
N LEU A 10 -4.47 -9.87 16.49
CA LEU A 10 -4.12 -11.27 16.28
C LEU A 10 -4.75 -11.82 15.00
N ALA A 11 -6.01 -11.46 14.71
CA ALA A 11 -6.67 -11.83 13.46
C ALA A 11 -5.97 -11.19 12.25
N ASP A 12 -5.59 -9.92 12.33
CA ASP A 12 -4.81 -9.23 11.30
C ASP A 12 -3.46 -9.91 11.08
N SER A 13 -2.80 -10.33 12.16
CA SER A 13 -1.54 -11.06 12.10
C SER A 13 -1.69 -12.42 11.43
N PHE A 14 -2.77 -13.17 11.71
CA PHE A 14 -3.06 -14.43 11.04
C PHE A 14 -3.44 -14.22 9.57
N SER A 15 -4.30 -13.24 9.27
CA SER A 15 -4.69 -12.89 7.90
C SER A 15 -3.48 -12.51 7.04
N SER A 16 -2.59 -11.67 7.58
CA SER A 16 -1.34 -11.31 6.91
C SER A 16 -0.44 -12.51 6.68
N ARG A 17 -0.32 -13.42 7.67
CA ARG A 17 0.48 -14.65 7.53
C ARG A 17 -0.11 -15.63 6.52
N PHE A 18 -1.43 -15.82 6.51
CA PHE A 18 -2.09 -16.72 5.57
C PHE A 18 -1.95 -16.19 4.14
N SER A 19 -2.04 -14.88 3.94
CA SER A 19 -1.75 -14.26 2.64
C SER A 19 -0.31 -14.53 2.19
N LEU A 20 0.67 -14.49 3.12
CA LEU A 20 2.06 -14.84 2.80
C LEU A 20 2.25 -16.32 2.48
N PHE A 21 1.47 -17.21 3.09
CA PHE A 21 1.48 -18.64 2.73
C PHE A 21 0.97 -18.84 1.31
N ASP A 22 -0.09 -18.13 0.92
CA ASP A 22 -0.61 -18.17 -0.45
C ASP A 22 0.43 -17.66 -1.45
N ASP A 23 1.08 -16.52 -1.15
CA ASP A 23 2.16 -15.97 -1.97
C ASP A 23 3.36 -16.94 -2.08
N ALA A 24 3.61 -17.74 -1.04
CA ALA A 24 4.62 -18.79 -1.05
C ALA A 24 4.19 -20.06 -1.78
N GLY A 25 2.93 -20.17 -2.21
CA GLY A 25 2.38 -21.35 -2.87
C GLY A 25 1.85 -22.42 -1.93
N VAL A 26 1.67 -22.10 -0.64
CA VAL A 26 1.20 -23.01 0.39
C VAL A 26 -0.33 -22.91 0.50
N GLY A 27 -1.02 -23.48 -0.49
CA GLY A 27 -2.49 -23.38 -0.60
C GLY A 27 -3.30 -24.31 0.33
N THR A 28 -2.66 -25.22 1.07
CA THR A 28 -3.37 -26.16 1.95
C THR A 28 -2.65 -26.35 3.29
N ALA A 29 -3.42 -26.74 4.32
CA ALA A 29 -2.88 -27.02 5.64
C ALA A 29 -1.91 -28.20 5.67
N ASP A 30 -2.06 -29.17 4.76
CA ASP A 30 -1.18 -30.33 4.71
C ASP A 30 0.18 -29.98 4.08
N VAL A 31 0.19 -29.10 3.06
CA VAL A 31 1.43 -28.53 2.52
C VAL A 31 2.11 -27.67 3.59
N LEU A 32 1.35 -26.85 4.32
CA LEU A 32 1.90 -26.05 5.43
C LEU A 32 2.51 -26.92 6.53
N ALA A 33 1.86 -28.02 6.89
CA ALA A 33 2.37 -28.96 7.87
C ALA A 33 3.70 -29.58 7.41
N ALA A 34 3.79 -29.99 6.14
CA ALA A 34 5.02 -30.54 5.57
C ALA A 34 6.19 -29.52 5.59
N GLU A 35 5.92 -28.25 5.28
CA GLU A 35 6.93 -27.18 5.38
C GLU A 35 7.42 -26.99 6.83
N PHE A 36 6.53 -27.09 7.81
CA PHE A 36 6.89 -26.91 9.22
C PHE A 36 7.65 -28.10 9.82
N GLU A 37 7.44 -29.33 9.35
CA GLU A 37 8.16 -30.53 9.82
C GLU A 37 9.69 -30.41 9.69
N GLY A 38 10.18 -29.62 8.72
CA GLY A 38 11.61 -29.39 8.49
C GLY A 38 12.18 -28.13 9.14
N SER A 39 11.38 -27.39 9.91
CA SER A 39 11.74 -26.05 10.39
C SER A 39 12.21 -26.02 11.85
N ASP A 40 12.91 -24.95 12.24
CA ASP A 40 13.31 -24.69 13.64
C ASP A 40 12.16 -24.11 14.49
N LEU A 41 10.92 -24.12 13.98
CA LEU A 41 9.75 -23.61 14.71
C LEU A 41 9.39 -24.52 15.89
N ASP A 42 8.99 -23.91 17.00
CA ASP A 42 8.47 -24.64 18.15
C ASP A 42 7.19 -25.42 17.77
N ASP A 43 7.13 -26.71 18.11
CA ASP A 43 6.02 -27.62 17.79
C ASP A 43 4.64 -27.04 18.15
N ARG A 44 4.56 -26.29 19.26
CA ARG A 44 3.30 -25.69 19.70
C ARG A 44 2.85 -24.59 18.74
N ILE A 45 3.79 -23.79 18.22
CA ILE A 45 3.50 -22.72 17.26
C ILE A 45 3.15 -23.32 15.90
N ALA A 46 3.92 -24.32 15.45
CA ALA A 46 3.68 -25.02 14.20
C ALA A 46 2.28 -25.66 14.18
N THR A 47 1.96 -26.46 15.21
CA THR A 47 0.67 -27.13 15.32
C THR A 47 -0.49 -26.13 15.39
N ALA A 48 -0.38 -25.10 16.24
CA ALA A 48 -1.45 -24.10 16.38
C ALA A 48 -1.68 -23.31 15.08
N THR A 49 -0.62 -23.02 14.33
CA THR A 49 -0.72 -22.29 13.06
C THR A 49 -1.34 -23.15 11.97
N VAL A 50 -0.93 -24.42 11.86
CA VAL A 50 -1.52 -25.39 10.91
C VAL A 50 -3.00 -25.61 11.21
N ASP A 51 -3.37 -25.78 12.48
CA ASP A 51 -4.77 -25.97 12.87
C ASP A 51 -5.61 -24.73 12.59
N ALA A 52 -5.08 -23.53 12.89
CA ALA A 52 -5.75 -22.27 12.57
C ALA A 52 -5.92 -22.09 11.05
N TYR A 53 -4.89 -22.41 10.26
CA TYR A 53 -4.94 -22.31 8.81
C TYR A 53 -5.91 -23.32 8.19
N ARG A 54 -5.94 -24.56 8.70
CA ARG A 54 -6.93 -25.57 8.31
C ARG A 54 -8.34 -25.07 8.55
N HIS A 55 -8.61 -24.58 9.76
CA HIS A 55 -9.93 -24.07 10.10
C HIS A 55 -10.32 -22.85 9.25
N TYR A 56 -9.37 -21.94 9.00
CA TYR A 56 -9.57 -20.82 8.08
C TYR A 56 -9.95 -21.30 6.67
N ARG A 57 -9.23 -22.28 6.12
CA ARG A 57 -9.50 -22.83 4.78
C ARG A 57 -10.85 -23.54 4.70
N ASP A 58 -11.23 -24.29 5.73
CA ASP A 58 -12.55 -24.92 5.80
C ASP A 58 -13.66 -23.86 5.80
N LEU A 59 -13.55 -22.82 6.64
CA LEU A 59 -14.51 -21.72 6.68
C LEU A 59 -14.54 -20.93 5.37
N HIS A 60 -13.38 -20.69 4.75
CA HIS A 60 -13.31 -20.02 3.46
C HIS A 60 -14.05 -20.82 2.40
N GLY A 61 -13.83 -22.13 2.33
CA GLY A 61 -14.55 -23.01 1.39
C GLY A 61 -16.06 -23.09 1.62
N ASP A 62 -16.51 -23.00 2.87
CA ASP A 62 -17.93 -23.09 3.22
C ASP A 62 -18.71 -21.77 2.99
N TYR A 63 -18.06 -20.62 3.16
CA TYR A 63 -18.73 -19.32 3.26
C TYR A 63 -18.29 -18.26 2.26
N VAL A 64 -17.19 -18.48 1.53
CA VAL A 64 -16.67 -17.54 0.54
C VAL A 64 -16.91 -18.10 -0.86
N ASP A 65 -17.43 -17.25 -1.75
CA ASP A 65 -17.67 -17.66 -3.13
C ASP A 65 -16.34 -18.02 -3.84
N GLU A 66 -16.40 -18.99 -4.74
CA GLU A 66 -15.23 -19.50 -5.49
C GLU A 66 -14.48 -18.43 -6.30
N TRP A 67 -15.16 -17.35 -6.71
CA TRP A 67 -14.53 -16.25 -7.45
C TRP A 67 -13.78 -15.26 -6.55
N VAL A 68 -13.97 -15.33 -5.23
CA VAL A 68 -13.25 -14.51 -4.25
C VAL A 68 -11.99 -15.28 -3.85
N CYS A 69 -10.86 -14.83 -4.35
CA CYS A 69 -9.56 -15.45 -4.13
C CYS A 69 -8.51 -14.41 -3.73
N THR A 70 -7.50 -14.86 -2.99
CA THR A 70 -6.34 -14.03 -2.64
C THR A 70 -5.46 -13.81 -3.86
N ARG A 71 -4.53 -12.84 -3.76
CA ARG A 71 -3.56 -12.57 -4.82
C ARG A 71 -2.78 -13.84 -5.18
N GLY A 72 -2.21 -14.52 -4.20
CA GLY A 72 -1.43 -15.74 -4.43
C GLY A 72 -2.24 -16.86 -5.09
N GLU A 73 -3.50 -17.02 -4.71
CA GLU A 73 -4.41 -17.99 -5.34
C GLU A 73 -4.69 -17.67 -6.80
N MET A 74 -4.87 -16.39 -7.16
CA MET A 74 -5.02 -15.98 -8.56
C MET A 74 -3.78 -16.35 -9.38
N PHE A 75 -2.59 -16.06 -8.87
CA PHE A 75 -1.34 -16.42 -9.55
C PHE A 75 -1.20 -17.94 -9.70
N ASP A 76 -1.47 -18.70 -8.64
CA ASP A 76 -1.37 -20.16 -8.65
C ASP A 76 -2.39 -20.81 -9.61
N ALA A 77 -3.64 -20.31 -9.62
CA ALA A 77 -4.68 -20.80 -10.52
C ALA A 77 -4.30 -20.59 -11.99
N VAL A 78 -3.75 -19.42 -12.34
CA VAL A 78 -3.29 -19.14 -13.71
C VAL A 78 -2.02 -19.92 -14.03
N ALA A 79 -1.08 -20.08 -13.09
CA ALA A 79 0.15 -20.84 -13.31
C ALA A 79 -0.14 -22.34 -13.52
N THR A 80 -1.14 -22.91 -12.83
CA THR A 80 -1.43 -24.35 -12.85
C THR A 80 -2.59 -24.76 -13.78
N ALA A 81 -3.28 -23.81 -14.41
CA ALA A 81 -4.40 -24.08 -15.32
C ALA A 81 -4.02 -25.03 -16.48
N GLU A 82 -4.82 -26.06 -16.73
CA GLU A 82 -4.54 -27.04 -17.81
C GLU A 82 -4.63 -26.44 -19.22
N GLN A 83 -5.45 -25.39 -19.40
CA GLN A 83 -5.63 -24.72 -20.68
C GLN A 83 -4.43 -23.82 -20.96
N SER A 84 -3.79 -23.96 -22.13
CA SER A 84 -2.72 -23.06 -22.60
C SER A 84 -3.18 -21.59 -22.62
N LEU A 85 -2.30 -20.70 -22.17
CA LEU A 85 -2.49 -19.25 -22.19
C LEU A 85 -2.65 -18.73 -23.62
N SER A 86 -1.89 -19.27 -24.57
CA SER A 86 -2.02 -18.92 -26.00
C SER A 86 -3.39 -19.31 -26.59
N ALA A 87 -4.01 -20.38 -26.08
CA ALA A 87 -5.34 -20.81 -26.49
C ALA A 87 -6.46 -20.01 -25.79
N PHE A 88 -6.20 -19.57 -24.56
CA PHE A 88 -7.13 -18.74 -23.79
C PHE A 88 -7.18 -17.30 -24.31
N SER A 89 -6.02 -16.72 -24.61
CA SER A 89 -5.86 -15.36 -25.13
C SER A 89 -4.99 -15.36 -26.39
N PRO A 90 -5.54 -15.79 -27.54
CA PRO A 90 -4.80 -15.87 -28.80
C PRO A 90 -4.36 -14.50 -29.35
N GLU A 91 -4.87 -13.41 -28.78
CA GLU A 91 -4.47 -12.03 -29.11
C GLU A 91 -3.16 -11.60 -28.43
N LEU A 92 -2.62 -12.39 -27.50
CA LEU A 92 -1.35 -12.08 -26.83
C LEU A 92 -0.17 -12.51 -27.70
N ASP A 93 0.49 -11.53 -28.31
CA ASP A 93 1.69 -11.76 -29.15
C ASP A 93 3.01 -11.70 -28.35
N VAL A 94 3.08 -10.83 -27.35
CA VAL A 94 4.29 -10.58 -26.55
C VAL A 94 3.92 -10.09 -25.15
N VAL A 95 4.70 -10.49 -24.15
CA VAL A 95 4.57 -10.02 -22.77
C VAL A 95 5.73 -9.09 -22.44
N ILE A 96 5.44 -7.88 -21.94
CA ILE A 96 6.45 -6.94 -21.45
C ILE A 96 6.29 -6.80 -19.94
N LEU A 97 7.31 -7.23 -19.19
CA LEU A 97 7.35 -7.14 -17.74
C LEU A 97 8.26 -5.97 -17.34
N SER A 98 7.71 -4.98 -16.63
CA SER A 98 8.44 -3.76 -16.25
C SER A 98 8.04 -3.29 -14.85
N GLY A 99 9.03 -2.83 -14.08
CA GLY A 99 8.81 -2.26 -12.74
C GLY A 99 8.73 -3.27 -11.59
N TYR A 100 9.12 -4.51 -11.83
CA TYR A 100 9.19 -5.57 -10.81
C TYR A 100 10.66 -5.92 -10.52
N HIS A 101 10.99 -6.04 -9.24
CA HIS A 101 12.36 -6.28 -8.76
C HIS A 101 12.47 -7.54 -7.89
N GLU A 102 11.35 -7.97 -7.30
CA GLU A 102 11.23 -9.18 -6.49
C GLU A 102 10.00 -9.95 -6.94
N PHE A 103 10.09 -11.28 -6.93
CA PHE A 103 9.00 -12.18 -7.30
C PHE A 103 8.71 -13.19 -6.19
N ARG A 104 7.44 -13.27 -5.80
CA ARG A 104 6.97 -14.34 -4.90
C ARG A 104 7.01 -15.69 -5.62
N PRO A 105 7.11 -16.83 -4.90
CA PRO A 105 7.15 -18.16 -5.52
C PRO A 105 5.99 -18.46 -6.49
N VAL A 106 4.76 -18.04 -6.18
CA VAL A 106 3.62 -18.15 -7.12
C VAL A 106 3.79 -17.29 -8.37
N GLU A 107 4.37 -16.09 -8.24
CA GLU A 107 4.62 -15.18 -9.36
C GLU A 107 5.72 -15.76 -10.27
N ARG A 108 6.77 -16.38 -9.70
CA ARG A 108 7.82 -17.08 -10.46
C ARG A 108 7.25 -18.21 -11.31
N ARG A 109 6.37 -19.04 -10.75
CA ARG A 109 5.67 -20.11 -11.49
C ARG A 109 4.85 -19.57 -12.65
N LEU A 110 4.21 -18.41 -12.48
CA LEU A 110 3.51 -17.75 -13.58
C LEU A 110 4.49 -17.27 -14.65
N ILE A 111 5.62 -16.66 -14.27
CA ILE A 111 6.64 -16.18 -15.22
C ILE A 111 7.23 -17.36 -16.00
N GLU A 112 7.60 -18.45 -15.34
CA GLU A 112 8.05 -19.71 -15.95
C GLU A 112 7.08 -20.15 -17.05
N ARG A 113 5.79 -20.24 -16.72
CA ARG A 113 4.76 -20.61 -17.67
C ARG A 113 4.62 -19.62 -18.83
N LEU A 114 4.68 -18.32 -18.55
CA LEU A 114 4.57 -17.30 -19.59
C LEU A 114 5.73 -17.38 -20.58
N VAL A 115 6.94 -17.65 -20.10
CA VAL A 115 8.14 -17.80 -20.94
C VAL A 115 8.07 -19.06 -21.79
N ASP A 116 7.50 -20.14 -21.26
CA ASP A 116 7.29 -21.39 -22.01
C ASP A 116 6.28 -21.23 -23.15
N GLU A 117 5.28 -20.36 -22.99
CA GLU A 117 4.16 -20.22 -23.93
C GLU A 117 4.25 -19.00 -24.87
N LEU A 118 4.90 -17.92 -24.44
CA LEU A 118 4.86 -16.62 -25.12
C LEU A 118 6.24 -15.94 -25.17
N PRO A 119 6.56 -15.19 -26.24
CA PRO A 119 7.70 -14.29 -26.25
C PRO A 119 7.59 -13.26 -25.11
N MET A 120 8.65 -13.13 -24.31
CA MET A 120 8.68 -12.21 -23.17
C MET A 120 9.88 -11.26 -23.25
N ILE A 121 9.66 -10.01 -22.87
CA ILE A 121 10.69 -8.99 -22.67
C ILE A 121 10.57 -8.49 -21.23
N ALA A 122 11.64 -8.61 -20.45
CA ALA A 122 11.73 -8.07 -19.11
C ALA A 122 12.59 -6.80 -19.10
N LEU A 123 12.13 -5.77 -18.39
CA LEU A 123 12.84 -4.50 -18.22
C LEU A 123 13.29 -4.34 -16.76
N LEU A 124 14.60 -4.36 -16.54
CA LEU A 124 15.23 -4.12 -15.24
C LEU A 124 16.04 -2.82 -15.27
N PRO A 125 15.80 -1.87 -14.34
CA PRO A 125 16.62 -0.67 -14.21
C PRO A 125 17.90 -1.00 -13.43
N LEU A 126 18.95 -1.42 -14.15
CA LEU A 126 20.26 -1.68 -13.57
C LEU A 126 21.18 -0.47 -13.77
N HIS A 127 21.95 -0.12 -12.74
CA HIS A 127 22.97 0.95 -12.78
C HIS A 127 24.40 0.39 -12.84
N GLN A 128 24.58 -0.87 -12.46
CA GLN A 128 25.81 -1.64 -12.38
C GLN A 128 25.54 -3.06 -12.92
N ASP A 129 26.04 -4.09 -12.24
CA ASP A 129 25.96 -5.50 -12.62
C ASP A 129 24.73 -6.22 -12.04
N GLY A 130 23.80 -5.50 -11.41
CA GLY A 130 22.57 -6.10 -10.88
C GLY A 130 22.68 -6.72 -9.49
N ARG A 131 23.88 -6.78 -8.88
CA ARG A 131 24.11 -7.57 -7.65
C ARG A 131 24.73 -6.79 -6.50
N SER A 132 24.85 -5.47 -6.65
CA SER A 132 25.48 -4.64 -5.63
C SER A 132 24.92 -3.22 -5.61
N GLY A 133 25.17 -2.53 -4.51
CA GLY A 133 24.76 -1.14 -4.33
C GLY A 133 23.26 -0.94 -4.47
N VAL A 134 22.85 -0.02 -5.37
CA VAL A 134 21.43 0.27 -5.63
C VAL A 134 20.71 -0.89 -6.34
N ASP A 135 21.47 -1.70 -7.08
CA ASP A 135 20.90 -2.78 -7.89
C ASP A 135 20.60 -4.03 -7.07
N ALA A 136 21.05 -4.11 -5.81
CA ALA A 136 20.75 -5.23 -4.92
C ALA A 136 19.23 -5.48 -4.78
N VAL A 137 18.39 -4.46 -5.00
CA VAL A 137 16.93 -4.63 -5.02
C VAL A 137 16.44 -5.50 -6.18
N ALA A 138 17.19 -5.57 -7.28
CA ALA A 138 16.84 -6.30 -8.49
C ALA A 138 17.51 -7.69 -8.57
N GLU A 139 18.28 -8.08 -7.55
CA GLU A 139 19.01 -9.36 -7.51
C GLU A 139 18.05 -10.55 -7.70
N ASP A 140 16.91 -10.54 -6.99
CA ASP A 140 15.91 -11.61 -7.08
C ASP A 140 15.31 -11.75 -8.49
N ALA A 141 14.93 -10.62 -9.11
CA ALA A 141 14.43 -10.64 -10.48
C ALA A 141 15.50 -11.09 -11.48
N LEU A 142 16.75 -10.66 -11.29
CA LEU A 142 17.86 -11.06 -12.15
C LEU A 142 18.10 -12.57 -12.08
N GLU A 143 18.12 -13.16 -10.89
CA GLU A 143 18.26 -14.61 -10.71
C GLU A 143 17.14 -15.39 -11.41
N VAL A 144 15.90 -14.91 -11.33
CA VAL A 144 14.75 -15.53 -12.02
C VAL A 144 14.95 -15.49 -13.54
N TYR A 145 15.31 -14.34 -14.11
CA TYR A 145 15.50 -14.23 -15.56
C TYR A 145 16.71 -15.01 -16.07
N GLU A 146 17.81 -15.04 -15.31
CA GLU A 146 18.97 -15.88 -15.62
C GLU A 146 18.62 -17.37 -15.61
N ALA A 147 17.83 -17.82 -14.63
CA ALA A 147 17.36 -19.21 -14.56
C ALA A 147 16.42 -19.60 -15.71
N LEU A 148 15.75 -18.62 -16.31
CA LEU A 148 14.86 -18.76 -17.47
C LEU A 148 15.55 -18.50 -18.81
N ASP A 149 16.90 -18.45 -18.82
CA ASP A 149 17.73 -18.27 -20.02
C ASP A 149 17.41 -16.98 -20.81
N PHE A 150 17.03 -15.89 -20.14
CA PHE A 150 16.86 -14.58 -20.80
C PHE A 150 18.18 -14.07 -21.39
N GLU A 151 18.10 -13.52 -22.60
CA GLU A 151 19.20 -12.77 -23.19
C GLU A 151 19.21 -11.34 -22.63
N THR A 152 20.31 -10.96 -21.97
CA THR A 152 20.50 -9.60 -21.46
C THR A 152 20.95 -8.65 -22.56
N VAL A 153 20.18 -7.57 -22.77
CA VAL A 153 20.52 -6.48 -23.68
C VAL A 153 20.64 -5.19 -22.88
N GLU A 154 21.86 -4.65 -22.80
CA GLU A 154 22.10 -3.35 -22.17
C GLU A 154 21.57 -2.22 -23.05
N LEU A 155 20.85 -1.28 -22.43
CA LEU A 155 20.32 -0.10 -23.09
C LEU A 155 21.13 1.13 -22.67
N GLU A 156 21.67 1.83 -23.67
CA GLU A 156 22.36 3.09 -23.43
C GLU A 156 21.38 4.19 -23.00
N PRO A 157 21.75 5.07 -22.06
CA PRO A 157 20.90 6.18 -21.67
C PRO A 157 20.60 7.09 -22.86
N VAL A 158 19.36 7.55 -22.94
CA VAL A 158 18.85 8.33 -24.09
C VAL A 158 19.52 9.70 -24.20
N ASP A 159 19.94 10.30 -23.08
CA ASP A 159 20.50 11.65 -23.03
C ASP A 159 21.73 11.79 -22.11
N GLU A 160 22.30 13.00 -22.08
CA GLU A 160 23.44 13.33 -21.21
C GLU A 160 23.05 13.36 -19.73
N SER A 161 21.80 13.70 -19.42
CA SER A 161 21.30 13.73 -18.04
C SER A 161 21.25 12.34 -17.44
N GLY A 162 20.70 11.36 -18.15
CA GLY A 162 20.65 9.96 -17.75
C GLY A 162 22.05 9.38 -17.52
N ARG A 163 23.02 9.71 -18.39
CA ARG A 163 24.42 9.33 -18.17
C ARG A 163 24.99 9.95 -16.89
N ALA A 164 24.82 11.26 -16.71
CA ALA A 164 25.37 11.96 -15.56
C ALA A 164 24.75 11.50 -14.23
N PHE A 165 23.43 11.34 -14.17
CA PHE A 165 22.75 10.82 -12.99
C PHE A 165 23.06 9.34 -12.75
N GLY A 166 23.21 8.53 -13.80
CA GLY A 166 23.69 7.15 -13.69
C GLY A 166 25.04 7.05 -12.97
N THR A 167 26.02 7.86 -13.39
CA THR A 167 27.35 7.90 -12.73
C THR A 167 27.27 8.35 -11.27
N ILE A 168 26.40 9.31 -10.94
CA ILE A 168 26.21 9.76 -9.55
C ILE A 168 25.58 8.66 -8.70
N THR A 169 24.51 8.03 -9.19
CA THR A 169 23.84 6.92 -8.50
C THR A 169 24.83 5.78 -8.26
N GLU A 170 25.64 5.43 -9.25
CA GLU A 170 26.67 4.39 -9.12
C GLU A 170 27.68 4.70 -8.00
N ALA A 171 28.09 5.97 -7.87
CA ALA A 171 29.03 6.41 -6.84
C ALA A 171 28.43 6.44 -5.43
N LEU A 172 27.15 6.77 -5.27
CA LEU A 172 26.50 6.89 -3.94
C LEU A 172 26.48 5.58 -3.14
N TYR A 173 26.50 4.44 -3.83
CA TYR A 173 26.41 3.12 -3.21
C TYR A 173 27.77 2.39 -3.10
N ARG A 174 28.88 3.12 -3.29
CA ARG A 174 30.24 2.59 -3.11
C ARG A 174 30.85 3.12 -1.80
N PRO A 175 31.56 2.26 -1.02
CA PRO A 175 32.18 2.69 0.24
C PRO A 175 33.24 3.80 0.08
N ASP A 176 33.94 3.84 -1.06
CA ASP A 176 34.98 4.83 -1.36
C ASP A 176 34.86 5.25 -2.85
N PRO A 177 33.90 6.14 -3.17
CA PRO A 177 33.65 6.51 -4.56
C PRO A 177 34.69 7.49 -5.07
N ASP A 178 35.01 7.37 -6.36
CA ASP A 178 35.75 8.41 -7.07
C ASP A 178 34.96 9.73 -7.06
N THR A 179 35.67 10.84 -7.15
CA THR A 179 35.02 12.16 -7.25
C THR A 179 34.29 12.29 -8.59
N VAL A 180 32.96 12.35 -8.54
CA VAL A 180 32.09 12.54 -9.71
C VAL A 180 31.72 14.02 -9.87
N PRO A 181 31.74 14.59 -11.09
CA PRO A 181 31.26 15.95 -11.31
C PRO A 181 29.75 16.06 -11.05
N SER A 182 29.34 17.05 -10.26
CA SER A 182 27.93 17.35 -10.02
C SER A 182 27.33 18.12 -11.21
N PRO A 183 26.23 17.66 -11.83
CA PRO A 183 25.50 18.42 -12.83
C PRO A 183 24.89 19.69 -12.23
N ASP A 184 24.76 20.75 -13.01
CA ASP A 184 24.10 22.00 -12.59
C ASP A 184 22.61 21.80 -12.23
N ALA A 185 22.01 20.73 -12.75
CA ALA A 185 20.64 20.31 -12.46
C ALA A 185 20.48 19.68 -11.07
N LEU A 186 21.56 19.15 -10.47
CA LEU A 186 21.52 18.56 -9.13
C LEU A 186 21.79 19.64 -8.07
N ARG A 187 20.81 19.86 -7.19
CA ARG A 187 20.89 20.89 -6.16
C ARG A 187 20.55 20.30 -4.79
N TRP A 188 21.51 20.33 -3.88
CA TRP A 188 21.27 20.00 -2.47
C TRP A 188 20.83 21.24 -1.70
N ARG A 189 19.77 21.12 -0.89
CA ARG A 189 19.32 22.18 0.01
C ARG A 189 18.83 21.57 1.32
N GLU A 190 19.18 22.23 2.41
CA GLU A 190 18.71 21.90 3.76
C GLU A 190 17.78 23.02 4.23
N LEU A 191 16.62 22.64 4.78
CA LEU A 191 15.63 23.55 5.31
C LEU A 191 15.21 23.10 6.71
N PRO A 192 14.79 24.04 7.58
CA PRO A 192 14.73 23.77 9.01
C PRO A 192 13.47 22.98 9.45
N THR A 193 12.44 22.89 8.61
CA THR A 193 11.20 22.16 8.93
C THR A 193 10.56 21.56 7.66
N PRO A 194 9.84 20.42 7.77
CA PRO A 194 9.09 19.81 6.66
C PRO A 194 8.14 20.80 5.96
N GLU A 195 7.40 21.60 6.72
CA GLU A 195 6.50 22.63 6.17
C GLU A 195 7.26 23.66 5.30
N ARG A 196 8.48 24.06 5.72
CA ARG A 196 9.31 25.00 4.95
C ARG A 196 9.91 24.35 3.72
N GLU A 197 10.22 23.06 3.78
CA GLU A 197 10.64 22.26 2.62
C GLU A 197 9.55 22.22 1.55
N ILE A 198 8.34 21.80 1.92
CA ILE A 198 7.21 21.72 0.98
C ILE A 198 6.86 23.09 0.41
N ARG A 199 6.84 24.15 1.23
CA ARG A 199 6.59 25.52 0.73
C ARG A 199 7.68 26.01 -0.21
N PHE A 200 8.92 25.60 0.00
CA PHE A 200 10.01 25.91 -0.92
C PHE A 200 9.84 25.15 -2.25
N VAL A 201 9.59 23.84 -2.19
CA VAL A 201 9.34 23.00 -3.36
C VAL A 201 8.16 23.54 -4.18
N ALA A 202 7.04 23.89 -3.53
CA ALA A 202 5.87 24.46 -4.18
C ALA A 202 6.20 25.75 -4.97
N ARG A 203 7.07 26.62 -4.43
CA ARG A 203 7.51 27.84 -5.14
C ARG A 203 8.37 27.51 -6.36
N GLU A 204 9.27 26.55 -6.26
CA GLU A 204 10.10 26.11 -7.39
C GLU A 204 9.23 25.45 -8.47
N LEU A 205 8.33 24.54 -8.09
CA LEU A 205 7.37 23.90 -9.02
C LEU A 205 6.53 24.94 -9.75
N ARG A 206 5.97 25.91 -9.03
CA ARG A 206 5.21 27.00 -9.66
C ARG A 206 6.06 27.81 -10.64
N THR A 207 7.34 27.99 -10.36
CA THR A 207 8.26 28.67 -11.26
C THR A 207 8.52 27.84 -12.52
N GLU A 208 8.75 26.54 -12.39
CA GLU A 208 8.94 25.62 -13.51
C GLU A 208 7.68 25.49 -14.39
N LEU A 209 6.51 25.39 -13.76
CA LEU A 209 5.22 25.39 -14.45
C LEU A 209 4.97 26.71 -15.19
N ALA A 210 5.32 27.86 -14.57
CA ALA A 210 5.23 29.16 -15.23
C ALA A 210 6.22 29.31 -16.39
N ASN A 211 7.34 28.59 -16.36
CA ASN A 211 8.32 28.52 -17.45
C ASN A 211 7.86 27.58 -18.59
N GLY A 212 6.69 26.94 -18.46
CA GLY A 212 6.08 26.12 -19.50
C GLY A 212 6.50 24.65 -19.48
N ARG A 213 7.07 24.16 -18.37
CA ARG A 213 7.34 22.73 -18.20
C ARG A 213 6.05 21.95 -18.02
N ASP A 214 5.97 20.77 -18.61
CA ASP A 214 4.81 19.90 -18.48
C ASP A 214 4.70 19.40 -17.02
N PRO A 215 3.51 19.47 -16.38
CA PRO A 215 3.28 18.86 -15.07
C PRO A 215 3.69 17.38 -15.01
N ASP A 216 3.54 16.62 -16.09
CA ASP A 216 3.85 15.19 -16.15
C ASP A 216 5.37 14.92 -16.11
N ASP A 217 6.21 15.94 -16.38
CA ASP A 217 7.67 15.87 -16.29
C ASP A 217 8.21 16.20 -14.88
N LEU A 218 7.31 16.42 -13.90
CA LEU A 218 7.66 16.86 -12.55
C LEU A 218 7.14 15.85 -11.51
N ALA A 219 8.06 15.31 -10.71
CA ALA A 219 7.73 14.42 -9.60
C ALA A 219 8.32 14.94 -8.29
N VAL A 220 7.54 14.82 -7.21
CA VAL A 220 8.01 15.07 -5.83
C VAL A 220 7.99 13.76 -5.07
N VAL A 221 9.17 13.27 -4.71
CA VAL A 221 9.32 12.01 -3.97
C VAL A 221 9.61 12.34 -2.51
N VAL A 222 8.73 11.88 -1.62
CA VAL A 222 8.86 12.07 -0.17
C VAL A 222 9.03 10.70 0.49
N PRO A 223 10.22 10.38 1.04
CA PRO A 223 10.42 9.14 1.76
C PRO A 223 9.69 9.21 3.12
N GLY A 224 8.64 8.41 3.30
CA GLY A 224 7.83 8.39 4.52
C GLY A 224 6.76 9.48 4.52
N THR A 225 5.52 9.10 4.21
CA THR A 225 4.44 10.04 3.90
C THR A 225 3.79 10.70 5.11
N GLU A 226 3.83 10.08 6.30
CA GLU A 226 3.06 10.61 7.45
C GLU A 226 3.48 12.01 7.88
N ALA A 227 4.79 12.28 7.95
CA ALA A 227 5.31 13.58 8.41
C ALA A 227 5.05 14.73 7.43
N TYR A 228 4.75 14.43 6.16
CA TYR A 228 4.59 15.40 5.08
C TYR A 228 3.17 15.48 4.52
N SER A 229 2.34 14.43 4.66
CA SER A 229 1.03 14.28 4.01
C SER A 229 0.12 15.50 4.16
N GLY A 230 -0.09 15.99 5.38
CA GLY A 230 -0.92 17.17 5.62
C GLY A 230 -0.35 18.47 5.06
N TYR A 231 0.98 18.62 5.02
CA TYR A 231 1.60 19.84 4.50
C TYR A 231 1.61 19.89 2.97
N VAL A 232 1.72 18.74 2.30
CA VAL A 232 1.76 18.66 0.83
C VAL A 232 0.44 19.11 0.24
N GLU A 233 -0.68 18.52 0.67
CA GLU A 233 -2.02 18.85 0.17
C GLU A 233 -2.33 20.33 0.40
N ASP A 234 -2.28 20.80 1.66
CA ASP A 234 -2.57 22.19 2.02
C ASP A 234 -1.71 23.20 1.23
N THR A 235 -0.41 22.90 1.08
CA THR A 235 0.50 23.80 0.38
C THR A 235 0.27 23.78 -1.11
N PHE A 236 0.13 22.61 -1.74
CA PHE A 236 -0.03 22.54 -3.19
C PHE A 236 -1.35 23.16 -3.64
N ASP A 237 -2.42 22.97 -2.85
CA ASP A 237 -3.69 23.66 -3.06
C ASP A 237 -3.54 25.18 -2.89
N THR A 238 -2.85 25.64 -1.84
CA THR A 238 -2.58 27.07 -1.62
C THR A 238 -1.81 27.72 -2.78
N PHE A 239 -0.95 26.95 -3.46
CA PHE A 239 -0.14 27.43 -4.58
C PHE A 239 -0.78 27.15 -5.95
N ASP A 240 -2.00 26.60 -5.99
CA ASP A 240 -2.72 26.17 -7.20
C ASP A 240 -1.88 25.22 -8.07
N ILE A 241 -1.17 24.27 -7.46
CA ILE A 241 -0.34 23.28 -8.15
C ILE A 241 -1.17 22.02 -8.43
N PRO A 242 -1.40 21.65 -9.71
CA PRO A 242 -2.08 20.41 -10.03
C PRO A 242 -1.21 19.24 -9.58
N HIS A 243 -1.78 18.31 -8.81
CA HIS A 243 -1.04 17.19 -8.27
C HIS A 243 -1.91 15.94 -8.15
N VAL A 244 -1.27 14.78 -8.20
CA VAL A 244 -1.85 13.48 -7.89
C VAL A 244 -1.00 12.85 -6.80
N THR A 245 -1.65 12.48 -5.70
CA THR A 245 -0.98 11.85 -4.56
C THR A 245 -1.31 10.35 -4.55
N THR A 246 -0.30 9.50 -4.38
CA THR A 246 -0.47 8.04 -4.26
C THR A 246 -0.90 7.59 -2.87
N ALA A 247 -0.82 8.47 -1.87
CA ALA A 247 -1.35 8.22 -0.53
C ALA A 247 -2.88 8.16 -0.60
N ALA A 248 -3.44 6.98 -0.32
CA ALA A 248 -4.88 6.83 -0.16
C ALA A 248 -5.37 7.69 1.01
N SER A 249 -6.31 8.62 0.76
CA SER A 249 -6.99 9.31 1.85
C SER A 249 -7.77 8.28 2.67
N GLN A 250 -7.59 8.28 4.00
CA GLN A 250 -8.32 7.38 4.86
C GLN A 250 -9.83 7.66 4.76
N LEU A 251 -10.64 6.62 4.61
CA LEU A 251 -12.10 6.75 4.42
C LEU A 251 -12.74 7.58 5.54
N ASN A 252 -12.30 7.40 6.79
CA ASN A 252 -12.78 8.14 7.97
C ASN A 252 -12.51 9.66 7.92
N ARG A 253 -11.65 10.15 7.01
CA ARG A 253 -11.43 11.59 6.78
C ARG A 253 -12.39 12.18 5.74
N THR A 254 -13.17 11.34 5.07
CA THR A 254 -14.24 11.77 4.17
C THR A 254 -15.54 11.97 4.95
N PHE A 255 -16.44 12.84 4.48
CA PHE A 255 -17.76 12.99 5.10
C PHE A 255 -18.53 11.67 5.19
N THR A 256 -18.48 10.84 4.15
CA THR A 256 -19.17 9.54 4.15
C THR A 256 -18.56 8.58 5.17
N GLY A 257 -17.24 8.49 5.23
CA GLY A 257 -16.58 7.58 6.15
C GLY A 257 -16.69 8.01 7.61
N SER A 258 -16.72 9.31 7.90
CA SER A 258 -17.01 9.77 9.26
C SER A 258 -18.45 9.47 9.67
N VAL A 259 -19.45 9.59 8.78
CA VAL A 259 -20.83 9.12 9.08
C VAL A 259 -20.85 7.64 9.45
N VAL A 260 -20.23 6.78 8.64
CA VAL A 260 -20.20 5.34 8.89
C VAL A 260 -19.47 5.03 10.20
N HIS A 261 -18.35 5.70 10.45
CA HIS A 261 -17.57 5.53 11.68
C HIS A 261 -18.37 5.93 12.92
N ASP A 262 -18.98 7.11 12.90
CA ASP A 262 -19.77 7.62 14.02
C ASP A 262 -21.01 6.74 14.26
N LEU A 263 -21.66 6.23 13.21
CA LEU A 263 -22.76 5.26 13.35
C LEU A 263 -22.33 3.93 13.98
N LEU A 264 -21.14 3.44 13.66
CA LEU A 264 -20.60 2.22 14.27
C LEU A 264 -20.28 2.45 15.75
N ASN A 265 -19.67 3.59 16.10
CA ASN A 265 -19.40 3.95 17.50
C ASN A 265 -20.71 4.11 18.29
N LEU A 266 -21.75 4.68 17.67
CA LEU A 266 -23.08 4.81 18.29
C LEU A 266 -23.80 3.47 18.50
N ALA A 267 -23.45 2.44 17.74
CA ALA A 267 -24.00 1.09 17.89
C ALA A 267 -23.35 0.29 19.02
N GLU A 268 -22.26 0.81 19.63
CA GLU A 268 -21.62 0.17 20.78
C GLU A 268 -22.51 0.21 22.03
N PRO A 269 -22.30 -0.69 23.01
CA PRO A 269 -23.15 -0.77 24.21
C PRO A 269 -23.16 0.49 25.10
N ASP A 270 -22.13 1.34 25.03
CA ASP A 270 -22.04 2.62 25.75
C ASP A 270 -21.38 3.69 24.85
N PRO A 271 -22.13 4.26 23.89
CA PRO A 271 -21.59 5.16 22.90
C PRO A 271 -21.28 6.53 23.51
N ARG A 272 -20.33 7.26 22.93
CA ARG A 272 -19.94 8.56 23.48
C ARG A 272 -20.81 9.70 22.98
N ALA A 273 -21.06 10.68 23.84
CA ALA A 273 -21.77 11.90 23.45
C ALA A 273 -21.08 12.62 22.27
N GLU A 274 -19.75 12.52 22.19
CA GLU A 274 -18.95 13.08 21.10
C GLU A 274 -19.28 12.45 19.73
N ASP A 275 -19.47 11.12 19.67
CA ASP A 275 -19.82 10.41 18.44
C ASP A 275 -21.18 10.87 17.89
N LEU A 276 -22.16 11.10 18.78
CA LEU A 276 -23.48 11.65 18.40
C LEU A 276 -23.34 13.08 17.86
N THR A 277 -22.58 13.93 18.53
CA THR A 277 -22.39 15.32 18.07
C THR A 277 -21.57 15.42 16.79
N SER A 278 -20.60 14.53 16.59
CA SER A 278 -19.81 14.41 15.36
C SER A 278 -20.71 14.01 14.18
N LEU A 279 -21.57 13.01 14.37
CA LEU A 279 -22.53 12.57 13.37
C LEU A 279 -23.48 13.70 12.95
N LEU A 280 -24.01 14.45 13.92
CA LEU A 280 -24.94 15.56 13.67
C LEU A 280 -24.27 16.80 13.06
N ALA A 281 -22.96 16.95 13.23
CA ALA A 281 -22.19 18.01 12.59
C ALA A 281 -21.82 17.69 11.14
N ASN A 282 -22.03 16.45 10.70
CA ASN A 282 -21.71 16.01 9.35
C ASN A 282 -22.72 16.56 8.33
N PRO A 283 -22.27 17.20 7.23
CA PRO A 283 -23.15 17.80 6.23
C PRO A 283 -24.00 16.79 5.44
N LEU A 284 -23.70 15.49 5.52
CA LEU A 284 -24.48 14.43 4.88
C LEU A 284 -25.62 13.89 5.76
N VAL A 285 -25.69 14.33 7.03
CA VAL A 285 -26.69 13.87 8.00
C VAL A 285 -27.73 14.96 8.19
N ASP A 286 -28.96 14.68 7.75
CA ASP A 286 -30.12 15.58 7.88
C ASP A 286 -31.26 14.88 8.64
N VAL A 287 -30.90 14.27 9.77
CA VAL A 287 -31.84 13.51 10.62
C VAL A 287 -32.59 14.42 11.59
N VAL A 288 -32.00 15.56 11.94
CA VAL A 288 -32.56 16.57 12.86
C VAL A 288 -32.26 17.98 12.32
N ASP A 289 -33.15 18.93 12.63
CA ASP A 289 -32.97 20.32 12.22
C ASP A 289 -31.70 20.93 12.86
N THR A 290 -31.10 21.91 12.18
CA THR A 290 -29.84 22.56 12.63
C THR A 290 -29.94 23.15 14.05
N ASP A 291 -31.12 23.63 14.45
CA ASP A 291 -31.35 24.17 15.80
C ASP A 291 -31.32 23.06 16.87
N GLN A 292 -31.82 21.87 16.55
CA GLN A 292 -31.80 20.70 17.44
C GLN A 292 -30.39 20.10 17.56
N ALA A 293 -29.66 20.00 16.44
CA ALA A 293 -28.25 19.58 16.44
C ALA A 293 -27.38 20.53 17.29
N ASN A 294 -27.62 21.84 17.19
CA ASN A 294 -26.92 22.84 18.00
C ASN A 294 -27.27 22.75 19.49
N ALA A 295 -28.54 22.48 19.83
CA ALA A 295 -28.98 22.27 21.21
C ALA A 295 -28.31 21.03 21.84
N LEU A 296 -28.28 19.91 21.11
CA LEU A 296 -27.60 18.66 21.52
C LEU A 296 -26.10 18.86 21.72
N THR A 297 -25.43 19.56 20.79
CA THR A 297 -24.00 19.88 20.90
C THR A 297 -23.71 20.80 22.09
N ALA A 298 -24.58 21.77 22.37
CA ALA A 298 -24.45 22.65 23.52
C ALA A 298 -24.68 21.91 24.85
N ALA A 299 -25.61 20.96 24.88
CA ALA A 299 -25.86 20.09 26.04
C ALA A 299 -24.66 19.18 26.33
N ALA A 300 -24.08 18.55 25.29
CA ALA A 300 -22.86 17.74 25.39
C ALA A 300 -21.70 18.50 26.06
N ARG A 301 -21.44 19.72 25.58
CA ARG A 301 -20.34 20.57 26.09
C ARG A 301 -20.53 21.07 27.52
N ARG A 302 -21.76 21.14 28.03
CA ARG A 302 -22.04 21.65 29.39
C ARG A 302 -21.81 20.61 30.49
N ARG A 303 -21.92 19.31 30.17
CA ARG A 303 -21.94 18.25 31.18
C ARG A 303 -20.60 17.53 31.38
N ASP A 304 -19.59 17.71 30.52
CA ASP A 304 -18.40 16.83 30.50
C ASP A 304 -18.79 15.34 30.59
N THR A 305 -19.95 14.97 30.03
CA THR A 305 -20.48 13.60 30.12
C THR A 305 -19.94 12.78 28.96
N VAL A 306 -19.44 11.59 29.27
CA VAL A 306 -18.79 10.73 28.27
C VAL A 306 -19.83 9.91 27.50
N SER A 307 -21.01 9.61 28.07
CA SER A 307 -22.02 8.69 27.49
C SER A 307 -23.21 9.42 26.86
N VAL A 308 -23.83 8.83 25.83
CA VAL A 308 -25.02 9.38 25.14
C VAL A 308 -26.30 9.28 25.97
N SER A 309 -26.47 8.24 26.79
CA SER A 309 -27.75 7.97 27.48
C SER A 309 -28.20 9.14 28.38
N PRO A 310 -27.34 9.73 29.23
CA PRO A 310 -27.70 10.89 30.06
C PRO A 310 -27.92 12.19 29.28
N LEU A 311 -27.57 12.22 27.99
CA LEU A 311 -27.75 13.37 27.11
C LEU A 311 -29.14 13.35 26.46
N LEU A 312 -29.62 12.17 26.07
CA LEU A 312 -30.96 11.99 25.51
C LEU A 312 -32.07 12.19 26.55
N ASP A 313 -31.86 11.70 27.77
CA ASP A 313 -32.82 11.85 28.88
C ASP A 313 -33.16 13.34 29.19
N ASP A 314 -32.19 14.25 29.03
CA ASP A 314 -32.38 15.68 29.29
C ASP A 314 -33.09 16.42 28.13
N VAL A 315 -32.89 15.98 26.89
CA VAL A 315 -33.55 16.61 25.73
C VAL A 315 -35.02 16.21 25.65
N ASP A 316 -35.37 15.01 26.11
CA ASP A 316 -36.77 14.58 26.29
C ASP A 316 -37.48 15.35 27.43
N ASP A 317 -36.74 15.87 28.41
CA ASP A 317 -37.28 16.68 29.52
C ASP A 317 -37.41 18.19 29.19
N GLU A 318 -36.75 18.68 28.12
CA GLU A 318 -36.81 20.09 27.65
C GLU A 318 -37.71 20.32 26.41
N ALA A 319 -38.29 19.27 25.81
CA ALA A 319 -39.23 19.33 24.68
C ALA A 319 -40.72 19.40 25.10
#